data_AF-A0A967DC94-F1
#
_entry.id   AF-A0A967DC94-F1
#
_cell.length_a   1.000
_cell.length_b   1.000
_cell.length_c   1.000
_cell.angle_alpha   90.00
_cell.angle_beta   90.00
_cell.angle_gamma   90.00
#
_symmetry.space_group_name_H-M   'P 1'
#
loop_
_entity.id
_entity.type
_entity.pdbx_description
1 polymer ?
#
loop_
_entity_poly.entity_id
_entity_poly.type
_entity_poly.pdbx_seq_one_letter_code
_entity_poly.pdbx_strand_id
1 'polypeptide(L)'
;MQPVVQPSGVLFRVGWAGELWIPRVGGHGRFDDLQGSFRVLYASSQRIGCFVETLACYRLDDVLLSQLGEISGPDDHVPLGTVPLDWLITRVVGAGDAAGNFADICHSEWLSEIATRAGFRGADMSSLQSPQRGLTQALSGEIYRDTKAYGGIRYPSRFGHDIENWAIYDRVTVTGTESEIASFDADLAQALRLLRITLETEP
;
A
#
# COMPACT_ATOMS: atom_id res chain seq x y z
N MET A 1 3.72 -0.52 -27.80
CA MET A 1 3.40 -1.64 -26.87
C MET A 1 3.45 -1.01 -25.50
N GLN A 2 2.37 -1.09 -24.72
CA GLN A 2 2.32 -0.38 -23.44
C GLN A 2 3.47 -0.80 -22.52
N PRO A 3 4.00 0.11 -21.69
CA PRO A 3 5.07 -0.22 -20.77
C PRO A 3 4.57 -1.27 -19.78
N VAL A 4 5.21 -2.44 -19.85
CA VAL A 4 5.06 -3.53 -18.88
C VAL A 4 6.30 -3.52 -18.00
N VAL A 5 6.10 -3.74 -16.71
CA VAL A 5 7.19 -3.91 -15.76
C VAL A 5 7.00 -5.24 -15.02
N GLN A 6 8.11 -5.87 -14.65
CA GLN A 6 8.14 -7.05 -13.80
C GLN A 6 8.85 -6.69 -12.50
N PRO A 7 8.47 -7.28 -11.36
CA PRO A 7 9.26 -7.17 -10.14
C PRO A 7 10.71 -7.59 -10.42
N SER A 8 11.66 -6.72 -10.06
CA SER A 8 13.10 -6.98 -10.25
C SER A 8 13.71 -7.86 -9.16
N GLY A 9 12.92 -8.23 -8.16
CA GLY A 9 13.33 -9.06 -7.03
C GLY A 9 12.13 -9.43 -6.16
N VAL A 10 12.43 -9.89 -4.94
CA VAL A 10 11.43 -10.30 -3.95
C VAL A 10 10.52 -9.14 -3.56
N LEU A 11 9.25 -9.45 -3.35
CA LEU A 11 8.24 -8.54 -2.85
C LEU A 11 8.02 -8.78 -1.35
N PHE A 12 7.76 -7.70 -0.63
CA PHE A 12 7.55 -7.72 0.81
C PHE A 12 6.14 -7.30 1.16
N ARG A 13 5.60 -7.92 2.22
CA ARG A 13 4.29 -7.61 2.75
C ARG A 13 4.27 -7.80 4.26
N VAL A 14 3.52 -6.94 4.95
CA VAL A 14 3.16 -7.11 6.36
C VAL A 14 1.67 -7.42 6.43
N GLY A 15 1.29 -8.37 7.28
CA GLY A 15 -0.08 -8.83 7.39
C GLY A 15 -0.21 -9.91 8.45
N TRP A 16 -1.29 -10.69 8.39
CA TRP A 16 -1.58 -11.70 9.41
C TRP A 16 -0.98 -13.04 9.01
N ALA A 17 -0.48 -13.76 10.01
CA ALA A 17 0.11 -15.09 9.83
C ALA A 17 -0.89 -16.06 9.17
N GLY A 18 -0.42 -16.86 8.21
CA GLY A 18 -1.20 -17.85 7.48
C GLY A 18 -2.13 -17.27 6.40
N GLU A 19 -2.29 -15.95 6.34
CA GLU A 19 -3.14 -15.29 5.34
C GLU A 19 -2.40 -14.17 4.57
N LEU A 20 -1.07 -14.11 4.70
CA LEU A 20 -0.27 -12.99 4.21
C LEU A 20 -0.39 -12.85 2.69
N TRP A 21 -0.28 -13.96 1.97
CA TRP A 21 -0.23 -14.01 0.50
C TRP A 21 -1.58 -14.26 -0.16
N ILE A 22 -2.68 -14.10 0.57
CA ILE A 22 -4.04 -14.32 0.07
C ILE A 22 -4.63 -12.97 -0.41
N PRO A 23 -4.89 -12.79 -1.71
CA PRO A 23 -5.59 -11.62 -2.23
C PRO A 23 -7.00 -11.53 -1.63
N ARG A 24 -7.42 -10.32 -1.24
CA ARG A 24 -8.74 -10.12 -0.61
C ARG A 24 -9.65 -9.26 -1.45
N VAL A 25 -10.95 -9.53 -1.35
CA VAL A 25 -11.96 -8.57 -1.78
C VAL A 25 -11.82 -7.37 -0.86
N GLY A 26 -11.63 -6.20 -1.46
CA GLY A 26 -11.56 -4.93 -0.74
C GLY A 26 -12.48 -3.91 -1.37
N GLY A 27 -12.59 -2.75 -0.73
CA GLY A 27 -13.26 -1.56 -1.28
C GLY A 27 -12.63 -0.25 -0.77
N HIS A 28 -11.50 -0.36 -0.07
CA HIS A 28 -10.86 0.75 0.63
C HIS A 28 -9.43 1.00 0.12
N GLY A 29 -8.83 0.01 -0.54
CA GLY A 29 -7.55 0.11 -1.21
C GLY A 29 -7.63 0.94 -2.50
N ARG A 30 -6.47 1.50 -2.89
CA ARG A 30 -6.36 2.43 -4.02
C ARG A 30 -6.72 1.79 -5.36
N PHE A 31 -6.50 0.49 -5.51
CA PHE A 31 -6.72 -0.27 -6.74
C PHE A 31 -7.74 -1.40 -6.57
N ASP A 32 -8.50 -1.39 -5.47
CA ASP A 32 -9.54 -2.37 -5.22
C ASP A 32 -10.68 -2.23 -6.23
N ASP A 33 -11.38 -3.34 -6.49
CA ASP A 33 -12.57 -3.32 -7.32
C ASP A 33 -13.81 -2.89 -6.52
N LEU A 34 -14.45 -1.79 -6.93
CA LEU A 34 -15.71 -1.36 -6.35
C LEU A 34 -16.88 -2.33 -6.65
N GLN A 35 -16.74 -3.17 -7.68
CA GLN A 35 -17.77 -4.13 -8.10
C GLN A 35 -17.54 -5.55 -7.55
N GLY A 36 -16.40 -5.81 -6.90
CA GLY A 36 -16.08 -7.13 -6.33
C GLY A 36 -15.80 -8.24 -7.35
N SER A 37 -15.49 -7.89 -8.60
CA SER A 37 -15.16 -8.81 -9.70
C SER A 37 -13.76 -9.43 -9.56
N PHE A 38 -12.88 -8.81 -8.77
CA PHE A 38 -11.53 -9.31 -8.51
C PHE A 38 -11.00 -8.90 -7.14
N ARG A 39 -9.95 -9.59 -6.70
CA ARG A 39 -9.25 -9.34 -5.43
C ARG A 39 -7.87 -8.78 -5.69
N VAL A 40 -7.37 -8.02 -4.72
CA VAL A 40 -6.07 -7.37 -4.80
C VAL A 40 -5.21 -7.74 -3.59
N LEU A 41 -3.95 -8.03 -3.84
CA LEU A 41 -2.89 -8.17 -2.87
C LEU A 41 -1.90 -7.00 -3.04
N TYR A 42 -1.54 -6.35 -1.94
CA TYR A 42 -0.60 -5.23 -1.95
C TYR A 42 0.77 -5.68 -1.43
N ALA A 43 1.84 -5.37 -2.15
CA ALA A 43 3.21 -5.65 -1.74
C ALA A 43 4.15 -4.51 -2.12
N SER A 44 5.37 -4.51 -1.59
CA SER A 44 6.40 -3.51 -1.88
C SER A 44 7.69 -4.18 -2.36
N SER A 45 8.44 -3.52 -3.25
CA SER A 45 9.79 -3.97 -3.62
C SER A 45 10.79 -3.83 -2.47
N GLN A 46 10.48 -3.00 -1.47
CA GLN A 46 11.33 -2.78 -0.30
C GLN A 46 10.59 -3.17 0.98
N ARG A 47 11.27 -3.89 1.87
CA ARG A 47 10.72 -4.30 3.17
C ARG A 47 10.31 -3.11 4.05
N ILE A 48 11.06 -2.01 4.00
CA ILE A 48 10.65 -0.75 4.65
C ILE A 48 9.31 -0.22 4.12
N GLY A 49 9.05 -0.38 2.82
CA GLY A 49 7.82 0.11 2.17
C GLY A 49 6.56 -0.56 2.72
N CYS A 50 6.59 -1.87 3.00
CA CYS A 50 5.42 -2.53 3.58
C CYS A 50 5.13 -2.10 5.02
N PHE A 51 6.15 -1.79 5.82
CA PHE A 51 5.96 -1.19 7.15
C PHE A 51 5.36 0.21 7.05
N VAL A 52 5.93 1.07 6.19
CA VAL A 52 5.45 2.45 6.00
C VAL A 52 3.98 2.46 5.58
N GLU A 53 3.58 1.66 4.60
CA GLU A 53 2.19 1.62 4.14
C GLU A 53 1.22 1.07 5.19
N THR A 54 1.64 0.07 5.96
CA THR A 54 0.78 -0.57 6.97
C THR A 54 0.63 0.29 8.23
N LEU A 55 1.69 0.98 8.64
CA LEU A 55 1.71 1.84 9.82
C LEU A 55 1.18 3.25 9.55
N ALA A 56 0.99 3.61 8.27
CA ALA A 56 0.51 4.91 7.85
C ALA A 56 -0.82 5.35 8.50
N CYS A 57 -1.67 4.41 8.92
CA CYS A 57 -2.92 4.72 9.61
C CYS A 57 -2.73 5.29 11.02
N TYR A 58 -1.56 5.06 11.65
CA TYR A 58 -1.21 5.62 12.95
C TYR A 58 -0.61 7.01 12.85
N ARG A 59 -0.23 7.46 11.64
CA ARG A 59 0.28 8.81 11.44
C ARG A 59 -0.83 9.82 11.75
N LEU A 60 -0.48 10.81 12.56
CA LEU A 60 -1.39 11.91 12.89
C LEU A 60 -1.56 12.84 11.69
N ASP A 61 -2.80 13.20 11.42
CA ASP A 61 -3.13 14.25 10.47
C ASP A 61 -2.73 15.60 11.09
N ASP A 62 -2.05 16.45 10.33
CA ASP A 62 -1.61 17.77 10.78
C ASP A 62 -2.82 18.63 11.22
N VAL A 63 -4.00 18.40 10.61
CA VAL A 63 -5.26 19.03 11.02
C VAL A 63 -5.71 18.55 12.41
N LEU A 64 -5.59 17.25 12.69
CA LEU A 64 -5.96 16.67 13.98
C LEU A 64 -5.01 17.17 15.09
N LEU A 65 -3.70 17.21 14.81
CA LEU A 65 -2.70 17.78 15.72
C LEU A 65 -2.97 19.25 16.04
N SER A 66 -3.34 20.05 15.03
CA SER A 66 -3.74 21.45 15.20
C SER A 66 -4.96 21.59 16.11
N GLN A 67 -5.98 20.75 15.94
CA GLN A 67 -7.21 20.80 16.72
C GLN A 67 -7.01 20.34 18.18
N LEU A 68 -6.11 19.38 18.42
CA LEU A 68 -5.80 18.89 19.76
C LEU A 68 -5.04 19.90 20.60
N GLY A 69 -4.17 20.71 19.99
CA GLY A 69 -3.45 21.78 20.68
C GLY A 69 -4.35 22.88 21.26
N GLU A 70 -5.62 22.94 20.85
CA GLU A 70 -6.61 23.90 21.33
C GLU A 70 -7.44 23.38 22.52
N ILE A 71 -7.34 22.10 22.86
CA ILE A 71 -8.10 21.49 23.95
C ILE A 71 -7.30 21.58 25.26
N SER A 72 -7.87 22.23 26.29
CA SER A 72 -7.30 22.28 27.64
C SER A 72 -8.08 21.37 28.60
N GLY A 73 -7.42 20.40 29.22
CA GLY A 73 -8.01 19.45 30.18
C GLY A 73 -6.96 18.51 30.80
N PRO A 74 -7.34 17.65 31.76
CA PRO A 74 -6.45 16.64 32.34
C PRO A 74 -5.93 15.67 31.27
N ASP A 75 -4.65 15.29 31.38
CA ASP A 75 -3.90 14.45 30.44
C ASP A 75 -4.26 12.96 30.56
N ASP A 76 -5.52 12.61 30.27
CA ASP A 76 -6.02 11.24 30.15
C ASP A 76 -5.99 10.77 28.67
N HIS A 77 -5.00 11.24 27.90
CA HIS A 77 -4.96 11.03 26.46
C HIS A 77 -4.37 9.66 26.09
N VAL A 78 -5.07 8.93 25.21
CA VAL A 78 -4.48 7.80 24.47
C VAL A 78 -3.35 8.39 23.61
N PRO A 79 -2.11 7.86 23.68
CA PRO A 79 -0.99 8.46 22.98
C PRO A 79 -1.19 8.32 21.46
N LEU A 80 -1.56 9.44 20.86
CA LEU A 80 -1.71 9.60 19.43
C LEU A 80 -0.36 9.39 18.72
N GLY A 81 -0.38 8.76 17.55
CA GLY A 81 0.87 8.38 16.89
C GLY A 81 1.59 7.22 17.56
N THR A 82 0.89 6.40 18.34
CA THR A 82 1.44 5.17 18.93
C THR A 82 0.82 3.93 18.28
N VAL A 83 1.69 3.02 17.88
CA VAL A 83 1.34 1.68 17.40
C VAL A 83 1.23 0.77 18.63
N PRO A 84 0.09 0.11 18.86
CA PRO A 84 -0.08 -0.81 20.00
C PRO A 84 0.90 -1.98 19.93
N LEU A 85 1.34 -2.48 21.08
CA LEU A 85 2.28 -3.61 21.13
C LEU A 85 1.67 -4.88 20.52
N ASP A 86 0.35 -5.05 20.61
CA ASP A 86 -0.39 -6.15 19.99
C ASP A 86 -0.20 -6.23 18.47
N TRP A 87 0.14 -5.11 17.83
CA TRP A 87 0.37 -5.03 16.40
C TRP A 87 1.59 -5.86 16.04
N LEU A 88 2.66 -5.76 16.83
CA LEU A 88 3.87 -6.54 16.58
C LEU A 88 3.61 -8.05 16.70
N ILE A 89 2.79 -8.45 17.68
CA ILE A 89 2.55 -9.86 18.04
C ILE A 89 1.62 -10.55 17.03
N THR A 90 0.69 -9.80 16.45
CA THR A 90 -0.37 -10.36 15.57
C THR A 90 -0.04 -10.25 14.09
N ARG A 91 1.09 -9.62 13.72
CA ARG A 91 1.53 -9.49 12.33
C ARG A 91 2.83 -10.23 12.06
N VAL A 92 2.94 -10.70 10.83
CA VAL A 92 4.16 -11.25 10.24
C VAL A 92 4.60 -10.37 9.08
N VAL A 93 5.88 -10.47 8.76
CA VAL A 93 6.46 -9.95 7.53
C VAL A 93 6.89 -11.11 6.65
N GLY A 94 6.59 -11.01 5.37
CA GLY A 94 6.95 -12.02 4.39
C GLY A 94 7.74 -11.46 3.23
N ALA A 95 8.47 -12.35 2.59
CA ALA A 95 9.13 -12.15 1.31
C ALA A 95 8.58 -13.18 0.32
N GLY A 96 8.20 -12.75 -0.88
CA GLY A 96 7.60 -13.63 -1.88
C GLY A 96 7.81 -13.14 -3.30
N ASP A 97 7.62 -14.05 -4.25
CA ASP A 97 7.83 -13.79 -5.66
C ASP A 97 6.50 -13.73 -6.40
N ALA A 98 6.37 -12.73 -7.28
CA ALA A 98 5.23 -12.58 -8.19
C ALA A 98 5.75 -12.50 -9.62
N ALA A 99 5.29 -13.40 -10.48
CA ALA A 99 5.62 -13.40 -11.90
C ALA A 99 4.46 -12.85 -12.74
N GLY A 100 4.78 -12.06 -13.76
CA GLY A 100 3.80 -11.52 -14.68
C GLY A 100 4.15 -10.10 -15.10
N ASN A 101 3.39 -9.59 -16.07
CA ASN A 101 3.52 -8.21 -16.52
C ASN A 101 2.61 -7.32 -15.68
N PHE A 102 3.13 -6.17 -15.24
CA PHE A 102 2.37 -5.19 -14.46
C PHE A 102 2.29 -3.88 -15.25
N ALA A 103 1.15 -3.21 -15.12
CA ALA A 103 0.95 -1.89 -15.70
C ALA A 103 1.73 -0.84 -14.90
N ASP A 104 2.67 -0.14 -15.54
CA ASP A 104 3.36 1.00 -14.93
C ASP A 104 2.56 2.29 -15.14
N ILE A 105 1.51 2.49 -14.34
CA ILE A 105 0.53 3.57 -14.54
C ILE A 105 1.12 4.98 -14.42
N CYS A 106 2.35 5.10 -13.92
CA CYS A 106 3.07 6.36 -13.79
C CYS A 106 3.98 6.65 -14.99
N HIS A 107 4.15 5.71 -15.91
CA HIS A 107 4.85 5.94 -17.16
C HIS A 107 4.04 6.90 -18.04
N SER A 108 4.72 7.80 -18.77
CA SER A 108 4.09 8.84 -19.58
C SER A 108 3.09 8.29 -20.62
N GLU A 109 3.42 7.16 -21.24
CA GLU A 109 2.51 6.44 -22.15
C GLU A 109 1.21 6.03 -21.46
N TRP A 110 1.29 5.45 -20.24
CA TRP A 110 0.10 5.11 -19.47
C TRP A 110 -0.73 6.34 -19.12
N LEU A 111 -0.10 7.40 -18.61
CA LEU A 111 -0.77 8.66 -18.26
C LEU A 111 -1.56 9.25 -19.43
N SER A 112 -0.97 9.21 -20.64
CA SER A 112 -1.64 9.72 -21.84
C SER A 112 -2.92 8.95 -22.19
N GLU A 113 -2.99 7.68 -21.84
CA GLU A 113 -4.13 6.80 -22.12
C GLU A 113 -5.15 6.74 -20.99
N ILE A 114 -4.78 7.03 -19.74
CA ILE A 114 -5.70 7.02 -18.59
C ILE A 114 -6.90 7.92 -18.83
N ALA A 115 -6.69 9.10 -19.44
CA ALA A 115 -7.77 10.02 -19.78
C ALA A 115 -8.78 9.41 -20.76
N THR A 116 -8.33 8.54 -21.68
CA THR A 116 -9.17 7.84 -22.65
C THR A 116 -9.82 6.59 -22.05
N ARG A 117 -9.08 5.81 -21.24
CA ARG A 117 -9.51 4.52 -20.69
C ARG A 117 -10.48 4.65 -19.52
N ALA A 118 -10.20 5.55 -18.59
CA ALA A 118 -10.99 5.71 -17.37
C ALA A 118 -12.00 6.87 -17.46
N GLY A 119 -12.02 7.63 -18.57
CA GLY A 119 -12.94 8.75 -18.78
C GLY A 119 -12.59 10.02 -17.98
N PHE A 120 -11.40 10.08 -17.38
CA PHE A 120 -10.96 11.22 -16.56
C PHE A 120 -10.09 12.19 -17.38
N ARG A 121 -10.73 13.17 -18.03
CA ARG A 121 -10.02 14.23 -18.75
C ARG A 121 -9.12 15.01 -17.79
N GLY A 122 -7.85 15.19 -18.17
CA GLY A 122 -6.88 15.94 -17.37
C GLY A 122 -6.27 15.17 -16.19
N ALA A 123 -6.46 13.85 -16.12
CA ALA A 123 -5.76 13.02 -15.15
C ALA A 123 -4.24 13.11 -15.36
N ASP A 124 -3.52 13.33 -14.27
CA ASP A 124 -2.07 13.43 -14.22
C ASP A 124 -1.51 12.64 -13.03
N MET A 125 -0.22 12.74 -12.78
CA MET A 125 0.43 12.08 -11.65
C MET A 125 -0.15 12.49 -10.29
N SER A 126 -0.53 13.76 -10.13
CA SER A 126 -1.13 14.26 -8.89
C SER A 126 -2.50 13.60 -8.64
N SER A 127 -3.26 13.38 -9.71
CA SER A 127 -4.55 12.72 -9.69
C SER A 127 -4.42 11.27 -9.21
N LEU A 128 -3.37 10.56 -9.63
CA LEU A 128 -3.10 9.18 -9.21
C LEU A 128 -2.66 9.07 -7.74
N GLN A 129 -2.07 10.12 -7.18
CA GLN A 129 -1.59 10.17 -5.79
C GLN A 129 -2.60 10.76 -4.81
N SER A 130 -3.67 11.37 -5.33
CA SER A 130 -4.76 11.97 -4.55
C SER A 130 -5.32 11.01 -3.48
N PRO A 131 -5.81 11.52 -2.33
CA PRO A 131 -6.59 10.73 -1.39
C PRO A 131 -7.88 10.16 -1.99
N GLN A 132 -8.41 10.77 -3.05
CA GLN A 132 -9.58 10.27 -3.77
C GLN A 132 -9.20 9.06 -4.62
N ARG A 133 -9.82 7.92 -4.34
CA ARG A 133 -9.46 6.62 -4.96
C ARG A 133 -10.29 6.26 -6.19
N GLY A 134 -11.32 7.04 -6.53
CA GLY A 134 -12.24 6.70 -7.63
C GLY A 134 -11.55 6.54 -8.98
N LEU A 135 -10.59 7.41 -9.31
CA LEU A 135 -9.78 7.31 -10.53
C LEU A 135 -8.97 6.01 -10.57
N THR A 136 -8.21 5.72 -9.51
CA THR A 136 -7.31 4.57 -9.46
C THR A 136 -8.06 3.25 -9.39
N GLN A 137 -9.22 3.21 -8.72
CA GLN A 137 -10.11 2.04 -8.69
C GLN A 137 -10.77 1.79 -10.05
N ALA A 138 -11.27 2.84 -10.71
CA ALA A 138 -11.83 2.74 -12.06
C ALA A 138 -10.78 2.25 -13.07
N LEU A 139 -9.57 2.82 -13.02
CA LEU A 139 -8.44 2.40 -13.85
C LEU A 139 -8.05 0.94 -13.59
N SER A 140 -8.01 0.51 -12.32
CA SER A 140 -7.74 -0.89 -11.96
C SER A 140 -8.77 -1.84 -12.56
N GLY A 141 -10.06 -1.48 -12.53
CA GLY A 141 -11.12 -2.25 -13.17
C GLY A 141 -10.95 -2.40 -14.68
N GLU A 142 -10.55 -1.33 -15.36
CA GLU A 142 -10.24 -1.35 -16.80
C GLU A 142 -9.03 -2.25 -17.11
N ILE A 143 -7.92 -2.10 -16.37
CA ILE A 143 -6.71 -2.91 -16.54
C ILE A 143 -7.00 -4.40 -16.30
N TYR A 144 -7.81 -4.70 -15.27
CA TYR A 144 -8.22 -6.08 -15.00
C TYR A 144 -9.05 -6.66 -16.16
N ARG A 145 -10.02 -5.92 -16.71
CA ARG A 145 -10.93 -6.39 -17.78
C ARG A 145 -10.30 -6.50 -19.16
N ASP A 146 -9.68 -5.41 -19.63
CA ASP A 146 -9.25 -5.25 -21.03
C ASP A 146 -8.04 -6.15 -21.36
N THR A 147 -7.26 -6.49 -20.34
CA THR A 147 -5.90 -6.98 -20.54
C THR A 147 -5.61 -8.13 -19.61
N LYS A 148 -6.05 -9.35 -19.98
CA LYS A 148 -5.54 -10.61 -19.41
C LYS A 148 -4.01 -10.71 -19.38
N ALA A 149 -3.33 -9.82 -20.12
CA ALA A 149 -1.89 -9.63 -20.12
C ALA A 149 -1.29 -9.11 -18.80
N TYR A 150 -2.04 -8.36 -17.98
CA TYR A 150 -1.50 -7.82 -16.73
C TYR A 150 -1.89 -8.64 -15.51
N GLY A 151 -0.89 -8.90 -14.68
CA GLY A 151 -1.01 -9.47 -13.35
C GLY A 151 -1.31 -8.44 -12.26
N GLY A 152 -1.25 -7.15 -12.58
CA GLY A 152 -1.48 -6.08 -11.62
C GLY A 152 -0.96 -4.72 -12.07
N ILE A 153 -0.75 -3.83 -11.11
CA ILE A 153 -0.29 -2.46 -11.28
C ILE A 153 0.97 -2.23 -10.43
N ARG A 154 1.97 -1.55 -11.02
CA ARG A 154 3.13 -0.98 -10.34
C ARG A 154 2.88 0.50 -10.08
N TYR A 155 3.16 0.97 -8.87
CA TYR A 155 2.95 2.36 -8.49
C TYR A 155 3.92 2.81 -7.37
N PRO A 156 4.33 4.09 -7.32
CA PRO A 156 5.11 4.61 -6.22
C PRO A 156 4.24 4.79 -4.97
N SER A 157 4.83 4.63 -3.79
CA SER A 157 4.19 5.00 -2.53
C SER A 157 3.84 6.50 -2.49
N ARG A 158 2.79 6.83 -1.74
CA ARG A 158 2.49 8.24 -1.40
C ARG A 158 3.52 8.85 -0.43
N PHE A 159 4.35 8.03 0.21
CA PHE A 159 5.35 8.44 1.19
C PHE A 159 6.75 8.63 0.60
N GLY A 160 6.93 8.34 -0.68
CA GLY A 160 8.20 8.50 -1.38
C GLY A 160 8.17 7.78 -2.73
N HIS A 161 8.72 8.43 -3.77
CA HIS A 161 8.83 7.82 -5.10
C HIS A 161 9.93 6.76 -5.19
N ASP A 162 10.82 6.73 -4.20
CA ASP A 162 11.82 5.70 -3.98
C ASP A 162 11.25 4.40 -3.41
N ILE A 163 10.02 4.44 -2.87
CA ILE A 163 9.29 3.25 -2.42
C ILE A 163 8.37 2.77 -3.55
N GLU A 164 8.63 1.56 -4.03
CA GLU A 164 7.88 0.95 -5.12
C GLU A 164 6.90 -0.08 -4.57
N ASN A 165 5.64 0.05 -4.98
CA ASN A 165 4.54 -0.79 -4.55
C ASN A 165 3.82 -1.44 -5.72
N TRP A 166 3.13 -2.54 -5.39
CA TRP A 166 2.47 -3.40 -6.35
C TRP A 166 1.08 -3.73 -5.86
N ALA A 167 0.08 -3.54 -6.73
CA ALA A 167 -1.26 -4.06 -6.57
C ALA A 167 -1.40 -5.28 -7.48
N ILE A 168 -1.40 -6.46 -6.88
CA ILE A 168 -1.32 -7.76 -7.55
C ILE A 168 -2.73 -8.35 -7.58
N TYR A 169 -3.22 -8.69 -8.77
CA TYR A 169 -4.54 -9.29 -8.94
C TYR A 169 -4.56 -10.76 -8.57
N ASP A 170 -5.73 -11.28 -8.20
CA ASP A 170 -5.97 -12.69 -7.85
C ASP A 170 -5.64 -13.74 -8.91
N ARG A 171 -5.40 -13.33 -10.16
CA ARG A 171 -4.88 -14.19 -11.21
C ARG A 171 -3.38 -14.49 -11.10
N VAL A 172 -2.65 -13.73 -10.28
CA VAL A 172 -1.22 -13.95 -10.01
C VAL A 172 -1.09 -14.59 -8.64
N THR A 173 -0.45 -15.75 -8.62
CA THR A 173 -0.06 -16.41 -7.37
C THR A 173 1.25 -15.80 -6.88
N VAL A 174 1.25 -15.37 -5.61
CA VAL A 174 2.47 -15.00 -4.91
C VAL A 174 2.84 -16.13 -3.97
N THR A 175 4.06 -16.65 -4.13
CA THR A 175 4.59 -17.70 -3.25
C THR A 175 5.71 -17.10 -2.44
N GLY A 176 5.65 -17.26 -1.12
CA GLY A 176 6.62 -16.61 -0.23
C GLY A 176 6.68 -17.25 1.14
N THR A 177 7.60 -16.74 1.95
CA THR A 177 7.79 -17.12 3.35
C THR A 177 7.14 -16.09 4.26
N GLU A 178 6.93 -16.48 5.51
CA GLU A 178 6.47 -15.62 6.60
C GLU A 178 7.48 -15.70 7.75
N SER A 179 7.69 -14.58 8.43
CA SER A 179 8.56 -14.48 9.59
C SER A 179 7.95 -13.52 10.61
N GLU A 180 8.17 -13.82 11.89
CA GLU A 180 7.81 -12.92 12.98
C GLU A 180 8.58 -11.59 12.86
N ILE A 181 7.95 -10.50 13.28
CA ILE A 181 8.58 -9.18 13.29
C ILE A 181 9.32 -9.03 14.61
N ALA A 182 10.65 -8.90 14.56
CA ALA A 182 11.44 -8.69 15.76
C ALA A 182 11.15 -7.31 16.40
N SER A 183 11.19 -7.23 17.73
CA SER A 183 10.97 -5.96 18.45
C SER A 183 12.03 -4.89 18.14
N PHE A 184 13.23 -5.31 17.74
CA PHE A 184 14.35 -4.45 17.34
C PHE A 184 14.58 -4.46 15.81
N ASP A 185 13.54 -4.76 15.04
CA ASP A 185 13.62 -4.78 13.58
C ASP A 185 14.02 -3.40 13.01
N ALA A 186 15.10 -3.38 12.22
CA ALA A 186 15.69 -2.15 11.71
C ALA A 186 14.77 -1.39 10.74
N ASP A 187 14.03 -2.12 9.89
CA ASP A 187 13.08 -1.52 8.94
C ASP A 187 11.84 -1.01 9.67
N LEU A 188 11.34 -1.77 10.66
CA LEU A 188 10.25 -1.28 11.53
C LEU A 188 10.67 0.02 12.21
N ALA A 189 11.84 0.05 12.85
CA ALA A 189 12.35 1.23 13.53
C ALA A 189 12.53 2.42 12.57
N GLN A 190 12.95 2.18 11.33
CA GLN A 190 13.03 3.20 10.30
C GLN A 190 11.65 3.71 9.87
N ALA A 191 10.65 2.83 9.72
CA ALA A 191 9.29 3.22 9.35
C ALA A 191 8.64 4.10 10.42
N LEU A 192 8.80 3.72 11.70
CA LEU A 192 8.35 4.51 12.85
C LEU A 192 8.95 5.94 12.80
N ARG A 193 10.26 6.06 12.53
CA ARG A 193 10.93 7.37 12.37
C ARG A 193 10.40 8.18 11.18
N LEU A 194 10.22 7.54 10.01
CA LEU A 194 9.71 8.21 8.81
C LEU A 194 8.29 8.75 9.00
N LEU A 195 7.44 7.98 9.68
CA LEU A 195 6.06 8.33 9.96
C LEU A 195 5.90 9.23 11.20
N ARG A 196 6.97 9.42 11.98
CA ARG A 196 6.98 10.17 13.26
C ARG A 196 5.97 9.59 14.27
N ILE A 197 5.97 8.28 14.39
CA ILE A 197 5.14 7.51 15.33
C ILE A 197 6.02 6.61 16.20
N THR A 198 5.49 6.15 17.33
CA THR A 198 6.19 5.30 18.29
C THR A 198 5.53 3.93 18.40
N LEU A 199 6.28 2.91 18.81
CA LEU A 199 5.73 1.64 19.26
C LEU A 199 5.48 1.74 20.77
N GLU A 200 4.33 1.25 21.23
CA GLU A 200 4.04 1.12 22.65
C GLU A 200 5.10 0.23 23.32
N THR A 201 5.63 0.69 24.45
CA THR A 201 6.54 -0.08 25.29
C THR A 201 5.75 -0.78 26.38
N GLU A 202 6.20 -1.96 26.83
CA GLU A 202 5.65 -2.56 28.06
C GLU A 202 5.75 -1.55 29.22
N PRO A 203 4.72 -1.46 30.08
CA PRO A 203 4.67 -0.51 31.19
C PRO A 203 5.74 -0.76 32.27
#